data_AF-A0A016S391-F1
#
_entry.id   AF-A0A016S391-F1
#
_cell.length_a   1.000
_cell.length_b   1.000
_cell.length_c   1.000
_cell.angle_alpha   90.00
_cell.angle_beta   90.00
_cell.angle_gamma   90.00
#
_symmetry.space_group_name_H-M   'P 1'
#
loop_
_entity.id
_entity.type
_entity.pdbx_description
1 polymer ?
#
loop_
_entity_poly.entity_id
_entity_poly.type
_entity_poly.pdbx_seq_one_letter_code
_entity_poly.pdbx_strand_id
1 'polypeptide(L)'
;MSQRYRLFSSLAQPTVNDEYKRISAALDRHMKKFHAGILRKHATSKNSKLLFRHVSQFTKEKVCSHTFSDDSGRKYRGDVDKAEALAKHFASVFKNSGNRTFRMDTTERSRKPDSVPFILPWEISQLLKKLKSSTFRTSDGIPQIVYKRCADQLAEPLSIIINLSLREGKVPQIWKHGVVIPIPKKPNASKLSDFRPICINPVACKIAEKFLKKKLLQFCELHSLIPEQQFGFLQGASTTAQLISCDYEWKRALAHGEKTDVLFFDLSKAFDRLNPNILLEKLFHLGLSSNILK
;
A
#
# COMPACT_ATOMS: atom_id res chain seq x y z
N MET A 1 -16.40 -20.19 -0.21
CA MET A 1 -16.07 -18.97 0.57
C MET A 1 -17.02 -17.81 0.31
N SER A 2 -17.34 -17.46 -0.95
CA SER A 2 -18.19 -16.29 -1.29
C SER A 2 -19.60 -16.27 -0.65
N GLN A 3 -20.33 -17.40 -0.62
CA GLN A 3 -21.68 -17.44 -0.01
C GLN A 3 -21.67 -17.35 1.53
N ARG A 4 -20.68 -17.93 2.21
CA ARG A 4 -20.55 -17.87 3.68
C ARG A 4 -20.30 -16.44 4.17
N TYR A 5 -19.54 -15.67 3.40
CA TYR A 5 -19.23 -14.27 3.72
C TYR A 5 -20.45 -13.36 3.53
N ARG A 6 -21.33 -13.67 2.56
CA ARG A 6 -22.58 -12.93 2.32
C ARG A 6 -23.57 -13.04 3.47
N LEU A 7 -23.79 -14.26 3.98
CA LEU A 7 -24.80 -14.54 5.03
C LEU A 7 -24.45 -13.95 6.41
N PHE A 8 -23.18 -13.66 6.68
CA PHE A 8 -22.70 -13.20 8.00
C PHE A 8 -21.92 -11.89 7.93
N SER A 9 -22.16 -11.09 6.90
CA SER A 9 -21.48 -9.82 6.64
C SER A 9 -21.72 -8.75 7.73
N SER A 10 -22.74 -8.92 8.57
CA SER A 10 -23.08 -8.04 9.70
C SER A 10 -22.39 -8.40 11.02
N LEU A 11 -21.70 -9.55 11.13
CA LEU A 11 -21.06 -9.98 12.37
C LEU A 11 -19.59 -9.52 12.44
N ALA A 12 -19.25 -8.78 13.51
CA ALA A 12 -17.91 -8.21 13.71
C ALA A 12 -16.78 -9.28 13.84
N GLN A 13 -17.11 -10.48 14.31
CA GLN A 13 -16.20 -11.64 14.40
C GLN A 13 -16.95 -12.96 14.14
N PRO A 14 -17.13 -13.38 12.88
CA PRO A 14 -17.96 -14.54 12.54
C PRO A 14 -17.42 -15.83 13.18
N THR A 15 -16.10 -16.03 13.19
CA THR A 15 -15.47 -17.29 13.64
C THR A 15 -15.62 -17.59 15.14
N VAL A 16 -15.96 -16.59 15.96
CA VAL A 16 -16.11 -16.74 17.41
C VAL A 16 -17.58 -16.94 17.81
N ASN A 17 -18.51 -16.48 16.97
CA ASN A 17 -19.96 -16.58 17.21
C ASN A 17 -20.45 -18.04 17.10
N ASP A 18 -21.14 -18.52 18.13
CA ASP A 18 -21.65 -19.89 18.18
C ASP A 18 -22.76 -20.17 17.15
N GLU A 19 -23.54 -19.16 16.78
CA GLU A 19 -24.52 -19.25 15.70
C GLU A 19 -23.84 -19.44 14.34
N TYR A 20 -22.75 -18.70 14.08
CA TYR A 20 -21.92 -18.89 12.88
C TYR A 20 -21.29 -20.28 12.86
N LYS A 21 -20.74 -20.76 13.98
CA LYS A 21 -20.17 -22.12 14.07
C LYS A 21 -21.25 -23.17 13.78
N ARG A 22 -22.44 -23.03 14.36
CA ARG A 22 -23.56 -23.96 14.17
C ARG A 22 -24.03 -23.98 12.71
N ILE A 23 -24.23 -22.82 12.09
CA ILE A 23 -24.68 -22.71 10.69
C ILE A 23 -23.58 -23.15 9.73
N SER A 24 -22.32 -22.78 9.96
CA SER A 24 -21.20 -23.25 9.14
C SER A 24 -21.06 -24.77 9.22
N ALA A 25 -21.17 -25.36 10.40
CA ALA A 25 -21.14 -26.81 10.58
C ALA A 25 -22.35 -27.50 9.90
N ALA A 26 -23.54 -26.88 9.92
CA ALA A 26 -24.70 -27.37 9.19
C ALA A 26 -24.49 -27.32 7.67
N LEU A 27 -23.97 -26.20 7.15
CA LEU A 27 -23.62 -26.05 5.73
C LEU A 27 -22.54 -27.04 5.31
N ASP A 28 -21.49 -27.22 6.10
CA ASP A 28 -20.44 -28.21 5.84
C ASP A 28 -21.01 -29.64 5.79
N ARG A 29 -21.92 -29.99 6.71
CA ARG A 29 -22.62 -31.29 6.70
C ARG A 29 -23.48 -31.45 5.44
N HIS A 30 -24.24 -30.42 5.05
CA HIS A 30 -25.08 -30.46 3.85
C HIS A 30 -24.25 -30.56 2.57
N MET A 31 -23.18 -29.79 2.45
CA MET A 31 -22.24 -29.85 1.34
C MET A 31 -21.59 -31.24 1.22
N LYS A 32 -21.14 -31.82 2.34
CA LYS A 32 -20.60 -33.18 2.38
C LYS A 32 -21.64 -34.22 1.94
N LYS A 33 -22.89 -34.12 2.42
CA LYS A 33 -23.99 -35.01 2.01
C LYS A 33 -24.31 -34.86 0.51
N PHE A 34 -24.36 -33.64 0.00
CA PHE A 34 -24.62 -33.36 -1.41
C PHE A 34 -23.55 -33.98 -2.31
N HIS A 35 -22.27 -33.73 -2.01
CA HIS A 35 -21.17 -34.32 -2.78
C HIS A 35 -21.10 -35.84 -2.63
N ALA A 36 -21.37 -36.40 -1.45
CA ALA A 36 -21.47 -37.84 -1.27
C ALA A 36 -22.60 -38.46 -2.12
N GLY A 37 -23.74 -37.77 -2.23
CA GLY A 37 -24.85 -38.18 -3.09
C GLY A 37 -24.48 -38.18 -4.58
N ILE A 38 -23.79 -37.13 -5.04
CA ILE A 38 -23.27 -37.05 -6.42
C ILE A 38 -22.24 -38.14 -6.69
N LEU A 39 -21.30 -38.36 -5.78
CA LEU A 39 -20.29 -39.41 -5.90
C LEU A 39 -20.93 -40.80 -5.98
N ARG A 40 -21.92 -41.10 -5.13
CA ARG A 40 -22.68 -42.36 -5.20
C ARG A 40 -23.38 -42.52 -6.55
N LYS A 41 -24.06 -41.47 -7.03
CA LYS A 41 -24.76 -41.48 -8.34
C LYS A 41 -23.79 -41.67 -9.51
N HIS A 42 -22.60 -41.08 -9.45
CA HIS A 42 -21.59 -41.26 -10.51
C HIS A 42 -20.88 -42.61 -10.42
N ALA A 43 -20.67 -43.15 -9.21
CA ALA A 43 -20.07 -44.46 -8.97
C ALA A 43 -20.96 -45.62 -9.42
N THR A 44 -22.28 -45.49 -9.32
CA THR A 44 -23.24 -46.49 -9.85
C THR A 44 -23.53 -46.33 -11.34
N SER A 45 -23.09 -45.23 -11.96
CA SER A 45 -23.24 -45.04 -13.41
C SER A 45 -22.17 -45.83 -14.16
N LYS A 46 -22.51 -46.38 -15.34
CA LYS A 46 -21.53 -47.04 -16.24
C LYS A 46 -20.47 -46.09 -16.81
N ASN A 47 -20.50 -44.80 -16.46
CA ASN A 47 -19.61 -43.77 -17.01
C ASN A 47 -18.57 -43.31 -15.99
N SER A 48 -17.46 -44.06 -15.92
CA SER A 48 -16.32 -43.79 -15.04
C SER A 48 -15.69 -42.40 -15.25
N LYS A 49 -15.85 -41.78 -16.44
CA LYS A 49 -15.36 -40.42 -16.72
C LYS A 49 -16.09 -39.36 -15.90
N LEU A 50 -17.36 -39.54 -15.57
CA LEU A 50 -18.11 -38.58 -14.74
C LEU A 50 -17.59 -38.56 -13.30
N LEU A 51 -17.35 -39.75 -12.73
CA LEU A 51 -16.76 -39.89 -11.40
C LEU A 51 -15.37 -39.27 -11.36
N PHE A 52 -14.51 -39.61 -12.33
CA PHE A 52 -13.16 -39.05 -12.43
C PHE A 52 -13.17 -37.52 -12.60
N ARG A 53 -14.08 -36.97 -13.42
CA ARG A 53 -14.24 -35.53 -13.62
C ARG A 53 -14.67 -34.82 -12.33
N HIS A 54 -15.55 -35.43 -11.55
CA HIS A 54 -16.02 -34.85 -10.30
C HIS A 54 -14.93 -34.91 -9.22
N VAL A 55 -14.25 -36.06 -9.06
CA VAL A 55 -13.13 -36.21 -8.10
C VAL A 55 -11.97 -35.28 -8.47
N SER A 56 -11.62 -35.18 -9.76
CA SER A 56 -10.56 -34.28 -10.23
C SER A 56 -10.85 -32.80 -10.03
N GLN A 57 -12.10 -32.38 -9.83
CA GLN A 57 -12.39 -31.00 -9.41
C GLN A 57 -11.95 -30.71 -7.97
N PHE A 58 -11.87 -31.73 -7.12
CA PHE A 58 -11.43 -31.61 -5.72
C PHE A 58 -9.96 -31.98 -5.52
N THR A 59 -9.40 -32.84 -6.37
CA THR A 59 -7.98 -33.26 -6.31
C THR A 59 -7.08 -32.49 -7.26
N LYS A 60 -7.62 -31.68 -8.17
CA LYS A 60 -6.81 -30.66 -8.85
C LYS A 60 -6.22 -29.77 -7.77
N GLU A 61 -4.91 -29.91 -7.55
CA GLU A 61 -4.14 -28.82 -6.95
C GLU A 61 -4.56 -27.55 -7.66
N LYS A 62 -4.81 -26.50 -6.87
CA LYS A 62 -5.00 -25.17 -7.41
C LYS A 62 -3.63 -24.77 -7.96
N VAL A 63 -3.32 -25.20 -9.18
CA VAL A 63 -2.09 -24.89 -9.88
C VAL A 63 -2.08 -23.39 -10.07
N CYS A 64 -1.48 -22.67 -9.12
CA CYS A 64 -1.11 -21.28 -9.28
C CYS A 64 0.22 -21.26 -10.07
N SER A 65 0.25 -21.90 -11.24
CA SER A 65 1.38 -21.75 -12.16
C SER A 65 1.05 -20.64 -13.15
N HIS A 66 0.81 -19.43 -12.65
CA HIS A 66 1.14 -18.26 -13.45
C HIS A 66 2.66 -18.29 -13.59
N THR A 67 3.14 -18.98 -14.63
CA THR A 67 4.54 -18.97 -15.03
C THR A 67 4.84 -17.53 -15.41
N PHE A 68 5.81 -16.91 -14.75
CA PHE A 68 6.24 -15.58 -15.17
C PHE A 68 7.17 -15.75 -16.36
N SER A 69 7.06 -14.85 -17.33
CA SER A 69 8.04 -14.73 -18.39
C SER A 69 8.73 -13.38 -18.26
N ASP A 70 10.04 -13.35 -18.44
CA ASP A 70 10.73 -12.10 -18.71
C ASP A 70 10.67 -11.73 -20.21
N ASP A 71 11.19 -10.55 -20.53
CA ASP A 71 11.20 -10.02 -21.90
C ASP A 71 12.14 -10.83 -22.82
N SER A 72 13.02 -11.67 -22.27
CA SER A 72 13.87 -12.61 -23.02
C SER A 72 13.23 -13.99 -23.25
N GLY A 73 12.01 -14.19 -22.76
CA GLY A 73 11.26 -15.44 -22.91
C GLY A 73 11.60 -16.52 -21.87
N ARG A 74 12.45 -16.22 -20.88
CA ARG A 74 12.76 -17.16 -19.78
C ARG A 74 11.56 -17.27 -18.86
N LYS A 75 11.23 -18.51 -18.51
CA LYS A 75 10.04 -18.87 -17.72
C LYS A 75 10.42 -19.18 -16.27
N TYR A 76 9.78 -18.51 -15.32
CA TYR A 76 9.97 -18.69 -13.88
C TYR A 76 8.78 -19.47 -13.30
N ARG A 77 9.08 -20.63 -12.69
CA ARG A 77 8.04 -21.56 -12.17
C ARG A 77 8.05 -21.65 -10.65
N GLY A 78 9.22 -21.71 -10.02
CA GLY A 78 9.37 -21.77 -8.57
C GLY A 78 9.13 -20.42 -7.90
N ASP A 79 8.63 -20.43 -6.66
CA ASP A 79 8.30 -19.20 -5.94
C ASP A 79 9.54 -18.36 -5.60
N VAL A 80 10.66 -19.03 -5.28
CA VAL A 80 11.96 -18.37 -5.05
C VAL A 80 12.45 -17.70 -6.34
N ASP A 81 12.45 -18.43 -7.46
CA ASP A 81 12.87 -17.89 -8.76
C ASP A 81 12.02 -16.70 -9.19
N LYS A 82 10.70 -16.77 -8.96
CA LYS A 82 9.77 -15.67 -9.23
C LYS A 82 10.08 -14.45 -8.36
N ALA A 83 10.31 -14.65 -7.07
CA ALA A 83 10.64 -13.58 -6.14
C ALA A 83 11.96 -12.89 -6.53
N GLU A 84 12.99 -13.68 -6.86
CA GLU A 84 14.30 -13.21 -7.31
C GLU A 84 14.20 -12.41 -8.63
N ALA A 85 13.43 -12.92 -9.60
CA ALA A 85 13.19 -12.25 -10.87
C ALA A 85 12.46 -10.91 -10.70
N LEU A 86 11.43 -10.87 -9.86
CA LEU A 86 10.72 -9.65 -9.52
C LEU A 86 11.62 -8.66 -8.78
N ALA A 87 12.42 -9.13 -7.82
CA ALA A 87 13.37 -8.29 -7.09
C ALA A 87 14.37 -7.62 -8.03
N LYS A 88 14.97 -8.40 -8.95
CA LYS A 88 15.88 -7.87 -9.98
C LYS A 88 15.20 -6.88 -10.90
N HIS A 89 13.98 -7.18 -11.35
CA HIS A 89 13.21 -6.26 -12.19
C HIS A 89 12.94 -4.94 -11.45
N PHE A 90 12.41 -4.98 -10.23
CA PHE A 90 12.12 -3.78 -9.45
C PHE A 90 13.39 -2.97 -9.17
N ALA A 91 14.49 -3.62 -8.79
CA ALA A 91 15.78 -2.95 -8.59
C ALA A 91 16.26 -2.22 -9.87
N SER A 92 16.12 -2.83 -11.04
CA SER A 92 16.52 -2.20 -12.32
C SER A 92 15.69 -0.95 -12.69
N VAL A 93 14.49 -0.82 -12.13
CA VAL A 93 13.62 0.33 -12.36
C VAL A 93 14.06 1.53 -11.54
N PHE A 94 14.58 1.31 -10.33
CA PHE A 94 15.18 2.34 -9.48
C PHE A 94 16.57 2.75 -10.02
N LYS A 95 16.59 3.52 -11.10
CA LYS A 95 17.81 4.13 -11.63
C LYS A 95 18.05 5.47 -10.94
N ASN A 96 18.91 5.49 -9.93
CA ASN A 96 19.31 6.74 -9.27
C ASN A 96 20.18 7.54 -10.25
N SER A 97 19.52 8.37 -11.06
CA SER A 97 20.14 9.08 -12.16
C SER A 97 20.67 10.41 -11.63
N GLY A 98 21.90 10.41 -11.13
CA GLY A 98 22.65 11.63 -10.88
C GLY A 98 23.63 11.55 -9.70
N ASN A 99 24.90 11.86 -9.99
CA ASN A 99 25.97 12.11 -9.01
C ASN A 99 25.80 13.45 -8.25
N ARG A 100 24.62 14.10 -8.33
CA ARG A 100 24.36 15.33 -7.59
C ARG A 100 24.17 14.98 -6.12
N THR A 101 25.19 15.24 -5.30
CA THR A 101 25.07 15.22 -3.85
C THR A 101 24.29 16.44 -3.39
N PHE A 102 23.22 16.23 -2.62
CA PHE A 102 22.55 17.33 -1.91
C PHE A 102 23.60 18.07 -1.05
N ARG A 103 23.74 19.37 -1.29
CA ARG A 103 24.57 20.27 -0.48
C ARG A 103 23.66 21.35 0.09
N MET A 104 23.69 21.52 1.41
CA MET A 104 23.05 22.68 2.04
C MET A 104 23.93 23.90 1.76
N ASP A 105 23.66 24.62 0.68
CA ASP A 105 24.33 25.89 0.44
C ASP A 105 23.62 26.97 1.26
N THR A 106 24.27 27.46 2.31
CA THR A 106 23.71 28.41 3.28
C THR A 106 23.70 29.86 2.78
N THR A 107 24.04 30.09 1.51
CA THR A 107 24.32 31.41 0.94
C THR A 107 23.08 32.09 0.32
N GLU A 108 22.00 31.37 0.04
CA GLU A 108 20.76 31.96 -0.45
C GLU A 108 19.71 32.15 0.65
N ARG A 109 18.84 33.16 0.47
CA ARG A 109 17.72 33.57 1.35
C ARG A 109 16.77 32.41 1.66
N SER A 110 17.18 31.50 2.54
CA SER A 110 16.32 30.47 3.10
C SER A 110 15.37 31.14 4.09
N ARG A 111 14.06 30.85 3.97
CA ARG A 111 13.09 31.16 5.02
C ARG A 111 13.63 30.55 6.32
N LYS A 112 13.50 31.26 7.46
CA LYS A 112 13.99 30.74 8.75
C LYS A 112 13.45 29.31 8.92
N PRO A 113 14.33 28.30 9.11
CA PRO A 113 13.88 26.93 9.17
C PRO A 113 12.93 26.74 10.34
N ASP A 114 11.81 26.09 10.06
CA ASP A 114 10.81 25.78 11.07
C ASP A 114 11.40 24.94 12.20
N SER A 115 10.86 25.08 13.40
CA SER A 115 11.28 24.24 14.53
C SER A 115 11.05 22.76 14.21
N VAL A 116 11.98 21.89 14.64
CA VAL A 116 11.81 20.44 14.49
C VAL A 116 10.52 20.00 15.18
N PRO A 117 9.61 19.29 14.48
CA PRO A 117 8.33 18.90 15.06
C PRO A 117 8.52 17.90 16.19
N PHE A 118 7.66 17.99 17.19
CA PHE A 118 7.64 17.12 18.35
C PHE A 118 6.32 16.36 18.44
N ILE A 119 6.38 15.05 18.68
CA ILE A 119 5.20 14.18 18.84
C ILE A 119 5.01 13.80 20.32
N LEU A 120 3.77 13.90 20.79
CA LEU A 120 3.42 13.48 22.15
C LEU A 120 2.97 12.00 22.20
N PRO A 121 3.18 11.30 23.34
CA PRO A 121 2.76 9.90 23.51
C PRO A 121 1.28 9.65 23.18
N TRP A 122 0.39 10.55 23.59
CA TRP A 122 -1.04 10.42 23.33
C TRP A 122 -1.38 10.48 21.83
N GLU A 123 -0.66 11.26 21.03
CA GLU A 123 -0.84 11.31 19.57
C GLU A 123 -0.48 9.96 18.95
N ILE A 124 0.60 9.33 19.43
CA ILE A 124 1.00 7.98 19.00
C ILE A 124 -0.07 6.97 19.38
N SER A 125 -0.55 6.97 20.62
CA SER A 125 -1.62 6.05 21.06
C SER A 125 -2.84 6.16 20.14
N GLN A 126 -3.27 7.39 19.80
CA GLN A 126 -4.37 7.61 18.86
C GLN A 126 -4.09 7.05 17.46
N LEU A 127 -2.87 7.25 16.93
CA LEU A 127 -2.48 6.73 15.62
C LEU A 127 -2.43 5.20 15.61
N LEU A 128 -1.94 4.58 16.69
CA LEU A 128 -1.86 3.13 16.87
C LEU A 128 -3.25 2.49 17.00
N LYS A 129 -4.15 3.10 17.78
CA LYS A 129 -5.55 2.63 17.94
C LYS A 129 -6.33 2.63 16.63
N LYS A 130 -6.02 3.55 15.71
CA LYS A 130 -6.62 3.65 14.37
C LYS A 130 -6.09 2.60 13.38
N LEU A 131 -5.08 1.81 13.73
CA LEU A 131 -4.55 0.77 12.84
C LEU A 131 -5.61 -0.31 12.55
N LYS A 132 -5.49 -0.94 11.37
CA LYS A 132 -6.26 -2.15 11.06
C LYS A 132 -5.73 -3.31 11.90
N SER A 133 -6.61 -4.20 12.34
CA SER A 133 -6.19 -5.44 13.02
C SER A 133 -5.65 -6.40 11.96
N SER A 134 -4.33 -6.53 11.87
CA SER A 134 -3.65 -7.42 10.92
C SER A 134 -2.59 -8.25 11.66
N THR A 135 -2.53 -9.55 11.33
CA THR A 135 -1.53 -10.49 11.83
C THR A 135 -0.27 -10.53 10.97
N PHE A 136 -0.22 -9.76 9.87
CA PHE A 136 0.95 -9.67 9.01
C PHE A 136 2.14 -9.10 9.79
N ARG A 137 3.29 -9.77 9.69
CA ARG A 137 4.55 -9.36 10.31
C ARG A 137 5.32 -8.47 9.34
N THR A 138 5.74 -7.31 9.82
CA THR A 138 6.68 -6.45 9.09
C THR A 138 8.11 -6.95 9.26
N SER A 139 9.09 -6.27 8.67
CA SER A 139 10.52 -6.60 8.76
C SER A 139 11.06 -6.60 10.20
N ASP A 140 10.36 -5.95 11.13
CA ASP A 140 10.65 -5.98 12.57
C ASP A 140 10.11 -7.23 13.29
N GLY A 141 9.39 -8.12 12.58
CA GLY A 141 8.81 -9.35 13.13
C GLY A 141 7.54 -9.14 13.97
N ILE A 142 7.12 -7.89 14.21
CA ILE A 142 6.01 -7.54 15.09
C ILE A 142 4.72 -7.36 14.26
N PRO A 143 3.65 -8.11 14.55
CA PRO A 143 2.37 -7.93 13.87
C PRO A 143 1.71 -6.59 14.19
N GLN A 144 1.01 -6.01 13.20
CA GLN A 144 0.29 -4.74 13.37
C GLN A 144 -0.78 -4.78 14.48
N ILE A 145 -1.39 -5.95 14.73
CA ILE A 145 -2.34 -6.14 15.83
C ILE A 145 -1.72 -5.93 17.21
N VAL A 146 -0.43 -6.22 17.40
CA VAL A 146 0.28 -6.01 18.67
C VAL A 146 0.39 -4.51 18.94
N TYR A 147 0.87 -3.75 17.96
CA TYR A 147 0.93 -2.29 18.02
C TYR A 147 -0.42 -1.65 18.37
N LYS A 148 -1.51 -2.16 17.79
CA LYS A 148 -2.87 -1.67 18.08
C LYS A 148 -3.32 -2.01 19.50
N ARG A 149 -3.13 -3.26 19.95
CA ARG A 149 -3.59 -3.73 21.27
C ARG A 149 -2.77 -3.16 22.42
N CYS A 150 -1.50 -2.92 22.18
CA CYS A 150 -0.56 -2.35 23.16
C CYS A 150 -0.32 -0.86 22.92
N ALA A 151 -1.29 -0.16 22.32
CA ALA A 151 -1.11 1.23 21.87
C ALA A 151 -0.72 2.19 23.00
N ASP A 152 -1.32 2.01 24.18
CA ASP A 152 -1.05 2.88 25.34
C ASP A 152 0.32 2.58 25.95
N GLN A 153 0.73 1.31 25.99
CA GLN A 153 2.03 0.89 26.52
C GLN A 153 3.18 1.25 25.57
N LEU A 154 2.94 1.21 24.26
CA LEU A 154 3.95 1.50 23.24
C LEU A 154 4.05 2.99 22.90
N ALA A 155 3.09 3.82 23.32
CA ALA A 155 3.04 5.23 23.00
C ALA A 155 4.27 6.00 23.50
N GLU A 156 4.60 5.84 24.78
CA GLU A 156 5.75 6.50 25.41
C GLU A 156 7.08 6.13 24.73
N PRO A 157 7.49 4.84 24.65
CA PRO A 157 8.77 4.49 24.06
C PRO A 157 8.87 4.88 22.57
N LEU A 158 7.78 4.76 21.81
CA LEU A 158 7.78 5.18 20.41
C LEU A 158 7.91 6.70 20.27
N SER A 159 7.34 7.48 21.19
CA SER A 159 7.48 8.94 21.15
C SER A 159 8.93 9.37 21.33
N ILE A 160 9.63 8.75 22.27
CA ILE A 160 11.05 9.01 22.53
C ILE A 160 11.87 8.67 21.28
N ILE A 161 11.67 7.49 20.70
CA ILE A 161 12.40 7.06 19.49
C ILE A 161 12.15 8.00 18.32
N ILE A 162 10.88 8.38 18.06
CA ILE A 162 10.53 9.26 16.94
C ILE A 162 11.11 10.67 17.16
N ASN A 163 10.99 11.24 18.36
CA ASN A 163 11.50 12.57 18.65
C ASN A 163 13.03 12.63 18.58
N LEU A 164 13.73 11.60 19.08
CA LEU A 164 15.18 11.48 18.90
C LEU A 164 15.55 11.39 17.43
N SER A 165 14.81 10.59 16.66
CA SER A 165 15.04 10.43 15.23
C SER A 165 14.91 11.75 14.45
N LEU A 166 13.85 12.52 14.74
CA LEU A 166 13.61 13.84 14.15
C LEU A 166 14.66 14.88 14.56
N ARG A 167 15.13 14.82 15.82
CA ARG A 167 16.15 15.74 16.34
C ARG A 167 17.52 15.47 15.72
N GLU A 168 17.90 14.21 15.60
CA GLU A 168 19.22 13.81 15.09
C GLU A 168 19.30 13.70 13.57
N GLY A 169 18.16 13.68 12.87
CA GLY A 169 18.11 13.40 11.43
C GLY A 169 18.58 11.99 11.10
N LYS A 170 18.21 11.01 11.95
CA LYS A 170 18.62 9.62 11.82
C LYS A 170 17.49 8.69 12.19
N VAL A 171 17.11 7.79 11.29
CA VAL A 171 16.10 6.75 11.57
C VAL A 171 16.76 5.45 12.06
N PRO A 172 16.10 4.69 12.95
CA PRO A 172 16.53 3.36 13.34
C PRO A 172 16.80 2.47 12.12
N GLN A 173 17.89 1.70 12.15
CA GLN A 173 18.33 0.89 11.00
C GLN A 173 17.26 -0.12 10.55
N ILE A 174 16.48 -0.66 11.50
CA ILE A 174 15.38 -1.58 11.21
C ILE A 174 14.25 -0.92 10.41
N TRP A 175 14.07 0.40 10.50
CA TRP A 175 13.04 1.14 9.74
C TRP A 175 13.40 1.32 8.27
N LYS A 176 14.69 1.20 7.92
CA LYS A 176 15.16 1.26 6.52
C LYS A 176 14.89 -0.01 5.73
N HIS A 177 14.45 -1.08 6.40
CA HIS A 177 14.15 -2.36 5.78
C HIS A 177 12.64 -2.54 5.73
N GLY A 178 12.09 -2.80 4.54
CA GLY A 178 10.67 -3.09 4.35
C GLY A 178 10.46 -4.38 3.56
N VAL A 179 9.27 -4.96 3.69
CA VAL A 179 8.90 -6.17 2.93
C VAL A 179 8.23 -5.75 1.63
N VAL A 180 8.82 -6.07 0.49
CA VAL A 180 8.24 -5.77 -0.83
C VAL A 180 7.28 -6.87 -1.25
N ILE A 181 6.02 -6.52 -1.46
CA ILE A 181 4.99 -7.44 -1.98
C ILE A 181 4.67 -7.05 -3.43
N PRO A 182 4.81 -7.98 -4.40
CA PRO A 182 4.39 -7.75 -5.78
C PRO A 182 2.86 -7.83 -5.89
N ILE A 183 2.25 -6.76 -6.40
CA ILE A 183 0.80 -6.70 -6.65
C ILE A 183 0.54 -6.69 -8.16
N PRO A 184 -0.33 -7.55 -8.69
CA PRO A 184 -0.66 -7.54 -10.12
C PRO A 184 -1.44 -6.27 -10.50
N LYS A 185 -1.07 -5.64 -11.62
CA LYS A 185 -1.76 -4.49 -12.21
C LYS A 185 -3.06 -4.90 -12.91
N LYS A 186 -3.13 -6.15 -13.39
CA LYS A 186 -4.26 -6.69 -14.15
C LYS A 186 -4.52 -8.16 -13.78
N PRO A 187 -5.74 -8.68 -14.02
CA PRO A 187 -6.00 -10.11 -13.92
C PRO A 187 -5.05 -10.92 -14.82
N ASN A 188 -4.63 -12.11 -14.37
CA ASN A 188 -3.74 -13.01 -15.11
C ASN A 188 -2.35 -12.39 -15.47
N ALA A 189 -1.78 -11.60 -14.57
CA ALA A 189 -0.43 -11.07 -14.73
C ALA A 189 0.61 -12.20 -14.95
N SER A 190 1.37 -12.09 -16.04
CA SER A 190 2.33 -13.11 -16.47
C SER A 190 3.71 -12.54 -16.81
N LYS A 191 3.83 -11.22 -17.05
CA LYS A 191 5.12 -10.55 -17.24
C LYS A 191 5.57 -9.89 -15.93
N LEU A 192 6.88 -9.77 -15.72
CA LEU A 192 7.43 -9.08 -14.54
C LEU A 192 6.94 -7.62 -14.45
N SER A 193 6.78 -6.95 -15.60
CA SER A 193 6.28 -5.58 -15.72
C SER A 193 4.79 -5.40 -15.39
N ASP A 194 4.03 -6.50 -15.34
CA ASP A 194 2.62 -6.50 -14.93
C ASP A 194 2.44 -6.39 -13.42
N PHE A 195 3.52 -6.44 -12.64
CA PHE A 195 3.49 -6.29 -11.19
C PHE A 195 3.96 -4.90 -10.78
N ARG A 196 3.38 -4.39 -9.69
CA ARG A 196 3.86 -3.19 -8.99
C ARG A 196 4.46 -3.61 -7.64
N PRO A 197 5.61 -3.04 -7.24
CA PRO A 197 6.12 -3.25 -5.89
C PRO A 197 5.28 -2.46 -4.89
N ILE A 198 4.87 -3.08 -3.79
CA ILE A 198 4.38 -2.37 -2.60
C ILE A 198 5.32 -2.66 -1.45
N CYS A 199 6.01 -1.63 -0.95
CA CYS A 199 6.85 -1.76 0.23
C CYS A 199 6.00 -1.66 1.51
N ILE A 200 6.12 -2.66 2.38
CA ILE A 200 5.49 -2.67 3.69
C ILE A 200 6.57 -2.38 4.74
N ASN A 201 6.61 -1.13 5.19
CA ASN A 201 7.51 -0.68 6.26
C ASN A 201 7.05 -1.16 7.65
N PRO A 202 7.95 -1.26 8.64
CA PRO A 202 7.63 -1.45 10.05
C PRO A 202 6.53 -0.49 10.52
N VAL A 203 5.70 -0.94 11.46
CA VAL A 203 4.59 -0.11 11.95
C VAL A 203 5.10 1.15 12.62
N ALA A 204 6.17 1.06 13.42
CA ALA A 204 6.80 2.23 14.03
C ALA A 204 7.24 3.28 12.98
N CYS A 205 7.87 2.83 11.89
CA CYS A 205 8.25 3.67 10.75
C CYS A 205 7.02 4.36 10.13
N LYS A 206 5.94 3.61 9.87
CA LYS A 206 4.69 4.17 9.34
C LYS A 206 4.04 5.21 10.25
N ILE A 207 4.18 5.06 11.57
CA ILE A 207 3.66 6.04 12.53
C ILE A 207 4.48 7.34 12.45
N ALA A 208 5.80 7.23 12.39
CA ALA A 208 6.69 8.37 12.18
C ALA A 208 6.39 9.09 10.86
N GLU A 209 6.28 8.34 9.75
CA GLU A 209 5.92 8.86 8.43
C GLU A 209 4.57 9.59 8.44
N LYS A 210 3.55 9.03 9.11
CA LYS A 210 2.22 9.66 9.23
C LYS A 210 2.27 10.97 10.00
N PHE A 211 3.01 10.98 11.11
CA PHE A 211 3.20 12.19 11.89
C PHE A 211 3.92 13.26 11.07
N LEU A 212 5.04 12.89 10.44
CA LEU A 212 5.82 13.80 9.63
C LEU A 212 5.01 14.32 8.45
N LYS A 213 4.27 13.46 7.74
CA LYS A 213 3.35 13.87 6.67
C LYS A 213 2.36 14.93 7.14
N LYS A 214 1.73 14.74 8.32
CA LYS A 214 0.79 15.72 8.88
C LYS A 214 1.47 17.07 9.09
N LYS A 215 2.67 17.08 9.66
CA LYS A 215 3.45 18.31 9.89
C LYS A 215 3.89 18.99 8.59
N LEU A 216 4.34 18.23 7.61
CA LEU A 216 4.71 18.74 6.28
C LEU A 216 3.51 19.35 5.55
N LEU A 217 2.34 18.74 5.62
CA LEU A 217 1.12 19.32 5.02
C LEU A 217 0.72 20.61 5.72
N GLN A 218 0.75 20.65 7.06
CA GLN A 218 0.48 21.89 7.81
C GLN A 218 1.45 23.02 7.43
N PHE A 219 2.73 22.71 7.27
CA PHE A 219 3.74 23.66 6.78
C PHE A 219 3.40 24.16 5.37
N CYS A 220 3.07 23.24 4.46
CA CYS A 220 2.69 23.60 3.10
C CYS A 220 1.43 24.47 3.03
N GLU A 221 0.43 24.20 3.88
CA GLU A 221 -0.80 25.00 3.99
C GLU A 221 -0.50 26.40 4.55
N LEU A 222 0.27 26.49 5.63
CA LEU A 222 0.65 27.75 6.27
C LEU A 222 1.39 28.70 5.30
N HIS A 223 2.20 28.13 4.41
CA HIS A 223 3.00 28.87 3.44
C HIS A 223 2.41 28.89 2.03
N SER A 224 1.17 28.41 1.84
CA SER A 224 0.47 28.34 0.55
C SER A 224 1.33 27.71 -0.56
N LEU A 225 2.06 26.63 -0.24
CA LEU A 225 2.99 25.97 -1.17
C LEU A 225 2.30 25.02 -2.14
N ILE A 226 1.08 24.60 -1.84
CA ILE A 226 0.31 23.66 -2.66
C ILE A 226 -0.75 24.45 -3.43
N PRO A 227 -0.74 24.39 -4.78
CA PRO A 227 -1.76 25.06 -5.59
C PRO A 227 -3.17 24.55 -5.28
N GLU A 228 -4.17 25.43 -5.37
CA GLU A 228 -5.58 25.08 -5.13
C GLU A 228 -6.11 24.03 -6.13
N GLN A 229 -5.50 23.95 -7.32
CA GLN A 229 -5.84 22.98 -8.37
C GLN A 229 -5.22 21.60 -8.12
N GLN A 230 -4.47 21.40 -7.03
CA GLN A 230 -3.95 20.09 -6.65
C GLN A 230 -5.03 19.28 -5.93
N PHE A 231 -5.68 18.37 -6.67
CA PHE A 231 -6.70 17.48 -6.08
C PHE A 231 -6.13 16.13 -5.60
N GLY A 232 -4.90 15.80 -5.97
CA GLY A 232 -4.25 14.54 -5.62
C GLY A 232 -3.71 14.52 -4.20
N PHE A 233 -3.99 13.45 -3.45
CA PHE A 233 -3.38 13.14 -2.15
C PHE A 233 -3.61 14.15 -1.01
N LEU A 234 -4.47 15.15 -1.20
CA LEU A 234 -4.90 16.12 -0.18
C LEU A 234 -6.16 15.66 0.53
N GLN A 235 -6.32 16.08 1.78
CA GLN A 235 -7.54 15.84 2.54
C GLN A 235 -8.67 16.73 1.99
N GLY A 236 -9.87 16.18 1.81
CA GLY A 236 -11.03 16.92 1.28
C GLY A 236 -11.06 17.05 -0.24
N ALA A 237 -9.98 16.71 -0.94
CA ALA A 237 -9.95 16.65 -2.40
C ALA A 237 -10.28 15.25 -2.94
N SER A 238 -10.76 15.18 -4.18
CA SER A 238 -11.05 13.91 -4.86
C SER A 238 -10.94 14.05 -6.38
N THR A 239 -10.83 12.93 -7.08
CA THR A 239 -10.89 12.90 -8.56
C THR A 239 -12.23 13.43 -9.08
N THR A 240 -13.31 13.23 -8.33
CA THR A 240 -14.63 13.75 -8.68
C THR A 240 -14.67 15.27 -8.55
N ALA A 241 -14.09 15.84 -7.49
CA ALA A 241 -14.00 17.29 -7.31
C ALA A 241 -13.18 17.94 -8.42
N GLN A 242 -12.05 17.33 -8.81
CA GLN A 242 -11.27 17.76 -9.97
C GLN A 242 -12.12 17.76 -11.25
N LEU A 243 -12.82 16.65 -11.53
CA LEU A 243 -13.64 16.52 -12.73
C LEU A 243 -14.76 17.58 -12.78
N ILE A 244 -15.43 17.85 -11.66
CA ILE A 244 -16.44 18.90 -11.55
C ILE A 244 -15.83 20.27 -11.85
N SER A 245 -14.65 20.57 -11.29
CA SER A 245 -13.95 21.84 -11.54
C SER A 245 -13.58 21.98 -13.01
N CYS A 246 -13.04 20.94 -13.66
CA CYS A 246 -12.74 20.95 -15.09
C CYS A 246 -14.01 21.11 -15.94
N ASP A 247 -15.07 20.36 -15.63
CA ASP A 247 -16.35 20.42 -16.35
C ASP A 247 -16.99 21.81 -16.28
N TYR A 248 -16.92 22.46 -15.11
CA TYR A 248 -17.37 23.84 -14.94
C TYR A 248 -16.58 24.81 -15.82
N GLU A 249 -15.24 24.77 -15.78
CA GLU A 249 -14.39 25.66 -16.58
C GLU A 249 -14.62 25.46 -18.08
N TRP A 250 -14.75 24.21 -18.55
CA TRP A 250 -14.99 23.91 -19.95
C TRP A 250 -16.37 24.39 -20.42
N LYS A 251 -17.41 24.18 -19.61
CA LYS A 251 -18.76 24.69 -19.91
C LYS A 251 -18.82 26.21 -19.91
N ARG A 252 -18.10 26.85 -18.99
CA ARG A 252 -17.99 28.32 -18.93
C ARG A 252 -17.32 28.86 -20.19
N ALA A 253 -16.19 28.29 -20.61
CA ALA A 253 -15.50 28.69 -21.84
C ALA A 253 -16.41 28.52 -23.07
N LEU A 254 -17.10 27.38 -23.16
CA LEU A 254 -18.05 27.11 -24.24
C LEU A 254 -19.21 28.14 -24.28
N ALA A 255 -19.76 28.51 -23.12
CA ALA A 255 -20.83 29.50 -23.04
C ALA A 255 -20.39 30.91 -23.51
N HIS A 256 -19.11 31.23 -23.42
CA HIS A 256 -18.53 32.48 -23.91
C HIS A 256 -18.05 32.39 -25.37
N GLY A 257 -18.26 31.26 -26.05
CA GLY A 257 -17.79 31.05 -27.42
C GLY A 257 -16.26 30.85 -27.53
N GLU A 258 -15.59 30.57 -26.41
CA GLU A 258 -14.15 30.31 -26.39
C GLU A 258 -13.85 28.87 -26.84
N LYS A 259 -12.67 28.68 -27.45
CA LYS A 259 -12.16 27.36 -27.80
C LYS A 259 -11.28 26.84 -26.66
N THR A 260 -11.52 25.61 -26.23
CA THR A 260 -10.75 24.96 -25.16
C THR A 260 -10.01 23.74 -25.71
N ASP A 261 -8.68 23.74 -25.58
CA ASP A 261 -7.83 22.57 -25.83
C ASP A 261 -7.35 21.98 -24.50
N VAL A 262 -7.37 20.65 -24.39
CA VAL A 262 -6.98 19.95 -23.15
C VAL A 262 -5.76 19.07 -23.40
N LEU A 263 -4.69 19.32 -22.64
CA LEU A 263 -3.45 18.55 -22.68
C LEU A 263 -3.34 17.67 -21.44
N PHE A 264 -3.26 16.36 -21.64
CA PHE A 264 -3.06 15.39 -20.56
C PHE A 264 -1.59 14.95 -20.51
N PHE A 265 -0.98 15.07 -19.34
CA PHE A 265 0.38 14.59 -19.07
C PHE A 265 0.34 13.38 -18.14
N ASP A 266 1.04 12.31 -18.51
CA ASP A 266 1.26 11.15 -17.63
C ASP A 266 2.76 10.91 -17.43
N LEU A 267 3.17 10.87 -16.17
CA LEU A 267 4.57 10.67 -15.79
C LEU A 267 4.87 9.19 -15.64
N SER A 268 5.67 8.65 -16.56
CA SER A 268 6.14 7.27 -16.49
C SER A 268 6.93 6.99 -15.21
N LYS A 269 6.40 6.12 -14.35
CA LYS A 269 7.07 5.65 -13.12
C LYS A 269 7.50 6.79 -12.19
N ALA A 270 6.60 7.74 -11.95
CA ALA A 270 6.87 8.99 -11.23
C ALA A 270 7.60 8.80 -9.88
N PHE A 271 7.19 7.83 -9.06
CA PHE A 271 7.84 7.56 -7.77
C PHE A 271 9.19 6.87 -7.90
N ASP A 272 9.34 5.93 -8.85
CA ASP A 272 10.58 5.16 -9.00
C ASP A 272 11.71 5.98 -9.67
N ARG A 273 11.35 7.05 -10.40
CA ARG A 273 12.28 7.95 -11.11
C ARG A 273 12.57 9.25 -10.36
N LEU A 274 12.01 9.44 -9.17
CA LEU A 274 12.25 10.63 -8.35
C LEU A 274 13.72 10.65 -7.92
N ASN A 275 14.45 11.73 -8.21
CA ASN A 275 15.79 11.94 -7.68
C ASN A 275 15.70 12.54 -6.26
N PRO A 276 16.13 11.81 -5.21
CA PRO A 276 16.01 12.29 -3.84
C PRO A 276 16.77 13.58 -3.58
N ASN A 277 17.95 13.78 -4.19
CA ASN A 277 18.77 14.97 -3.96
C ASN A 277 18.10 16.24 -4.49
N ILE A 278 17.47 16.17 -5.67
CA ILE A 278 16.71 17.29 -6.23
C ILE A 278 15.48 17.60 -5.37
N LEU A 279 14.82 16.56 -4.83
CA LEU A 279 13.69 16.76 -3.92
C LEU A 279 14.14 17.46 -2.63
N LEU A 280 15.22 16.99 -2.00
CA LEU A 280 15.76 17.56 -0.77
C LEU A 280 16.20 19.01 -0.95
N GLU A 281 16.85 19.34 -2.07
CA GLU A 281 17.23 20.70 -2.46
C GLU A 281 16.00 21.61 -2.54
N LYS A 282 14.96 21.19 -3.28
CA LYS A 282 13.70 21.94 -3.37
C LYS A 282 13.06 22.15 -2.00
N LEU A 283 12.98 21.10 -1.17
CA LEU A 283 12.39 21.19 0.17
C LEU A 283 13.19 22.14 1.09
N PHE A 284 14.52 22.15 0.96
CA PHE A 284 15.39 23.08 1.68
C PHE A 284 15.13 24.54 1.28
N HIS A 285 15.05 24.84 -0.02
CA HIS A 285 14.72 26.18 -0.51
C HIS A 285 13.30 26.64 -0.11
N LEU A 286 12.37 25.70 0.08
CA LEU A 286 11.03 26.00 0.57
C LEU A 286 10.99 26.38 2.06
N GLY A 287 12.08 26.15 2.82
CA GLY A 287 12.22 26.55 4.23
C GLY A 287 12.07 25.40 5.24
N LEU A 288 12.14 24.14 4.81
CA LEU A 288 12.09 23.01 5.73
C LEU A 288 13.39 22.87 6.54
N SER A 289 13.26 22.48 7.81
CA SER A 289 14.40 22.32 8.69
C SER A 289 15.39 21.26 8.19
N SER A 290 16.69 21.55 8.32
CA SER A 290 17.77 20.69 7.89
C SER A 290 17.76 19.30 8.54
N ASN A 291 17.23 19.18 9.76
CA ASN A 291 17.16 17.91 10.47
C ASN A 291 16.08 16.96 9.91
N ILE A 292 15.00 17.51 9.33
CA ILE A 292 13.98 16.70 8.64
C ILE A 292 14.48 16.20 7.28
N LEU A 293 15.44 16.92 6.68
CA LEU A 293 15.97 16.65 5.34
C LEU A 293 17.19 15.71 5.32
N LYS A 294 17.68 15.29 6.50
CA LYS A 294 18.78 14.33 6.67
C LYS A 294 18.24 12.91 6.84
#